data_AF-A0A7S3UN62-F1
#
_entry.id   AF-A0A7S3UN62-F1
#
_cell.length_a   1.000
_cell.length_b   1.000
_cell.length_c   1.000
_cell.angle_alpha   90.00
_cell.angle_beta   90.00
_cell.angle_gamma   90.00
#
_symmetry.space_group_name_H-M   'P 1'
#
loop_
_entity.id
_entity.type
_entity.pdbx_description
1 polymer ?
#
loop_
_entity_poly.entity_id
_entity_poly.type
_entity_poly.pdbx_seq_one_letter_code
_entity_poly.pdbx_strand_id
1 'polypeptide(L)'
;WPGRGAGAPQSSTGPVQTLPPDTPVAPDDSWRCGVCMAAALEPASTSCGHLLCMKCAASVSECPICRQALQTPAVDQARRAEIAALAVKCGNCESIVAVASIDAHEDECLKTGPKPKFVPCKQTSQNPEFVNRSTFSCPLCDTKNLTCEALVRHAVEKHSHGTHEAVCPVCVSMPWGDPSYVSLNWVEHVRMRHKFEYDSYADYTAMTDGKSEDQILQEVLRQSMEQS
;
A
#
# COMPACT_ATOMS: atom_id res chain seq x y z
N TRP A 1 -5.18 50.84 -30.47
CA TRP A 1 -4.12 49.89 -30.82
C TRP A 1 -4.12 48.79 -29.77
N PRO A 2 -4.19 47.48 -30.14
CA PRO A 2 -4.61 46.37 -29.28
C PRO A 2 -3.45 45.95 -28.33
N GLY A 3 -3.68 45.33 -27.18
CA GLY A 3 -4.29 44.02 -26.97
C GLY A 3 -3.18 43.05 -26.54
N ARG A 4 -3.01 42.83 -25.23
CA ARG A 4 -2.13 41.78 -24.68
C ARG A 4 -3.00 40.73 -23.99
N GLY A 5 -3.44 39.76 -24.77
CA GLY A 5 -3.92 38.49 -24.24
C GLY A 5 -2.71 37.69 -23.77
N ALA A 6 -2.63 37.43 -22.48
CA ALA A 6 -1.72 36.43 -21.94
C ALA A 6 -2.24 35.05 -22.36
N GLY A 7 -1.50 34.38 -23.24
CA GLY A 7 -1.76 33.00 -23.61
C GLY A 7 -1.53 32.09 -22.41
N ALA A 8 -2.58 31.40 -21.98
CA ALA A 8 -2.47 30.28 -21.06
C ALA A 8 -1.66 29.15 -21.74
N PRO A 9 -0.84 28.38 -20.99
CA PRO A 9 -0.16 27.22 -21.54
C PRO A 9 -1.20 26.20 -21.99
N GLN A 10 -1.22 25.90 -23.29
CA GLN A 10 -2.09 24.89 -23.87
C GLN A 10 -1.63 23.52 -23.38
N SER A 11 -2.38 22.93 -22.44
CA SER A 11 -2.33 21.50 -22.16
C SER A 11 -2.95 20.77 -23.35
N SER A 12 -2.12 20.20 -24.22
CA SER A 12 -2.57 19.39 -25.35
C SER A 12 -3.16 18.07 -24.85
N THR A 13 -4.48 18.02 -24.68
CA THR A 13 -5.26 16.82 -24.34
C THR A 13 -5.56 15.98 -25.59
N GLY A 14 -4.50 15.54 -26.28
CA GLY A 14 -4.61 14.52 -27.33
C GLY A 14 -4.40 13.12 -26.74
N PRO A 15 -4.93 12.05 -27.36
CA PRO A 15 -4.59 10.69 -26.97
C PRO A 15 -3.07 10.50 -27.06
N VAL A 16 -2.46 9.91 -26.03
CA VAL A 16 -1.03 9.61 -26.02
C VAL A 16 -0.73 8.66 -27.18
N GLN A 17 0.17 9.09 -28.07
CA GLN A 17 0.54 8.31 -29.25
C GLN A 17 1.41 7.12 -28.83
N THR A 18 1.05 5.93 -29.31
CA THR A 18 1.87 4.72 -29.17
C THR A 18 2.95 4.70 -30.24
N LEU A 19 4.12 4.18 -29.88
CA LEU A 19 5.27 4.03 -30.77
C LEU A 19 5.27 2.64 -31.45
N PRO A 20 6.02 2.47 -32.55
CA PRO A 20 6.17 1.18 -33.22
C PRO A 20 6.68 0.08 -32.28
N PRO A 21 6.27 -1.18 -32.46
CA PRO A 21 6.65 -2.30 -31.58
C PRO A 21 8.16 -2.61 -31.58
N ASP A 22 8.88 -2.24 -32.64
CA ASP A 22 10.33 -2.43 -32.76
C ASP A 22 11.16 -1.33 -32.10
N THR A 23 10.50 -0.35 -31.44
CA THR A 23 11.20 0.75 -30.76
C THR A 23 12.03 0.21 -29.60
N PRO A 24 13.34 0.52 -29.51
CA PRO A 24 14.15 0.15 -28.36
C PRO A 24 13.56 0.71 -27.06
N VAL A 25 13.28 -0.19 -26.11
CA VAL A 25 12.68 0.14 -24.81
C VAL A 25 13.77 0.26 -23.76
N ALA A 26 13.64 1.21 -22.85
CA ALA A 26 14.50 1.31 -21.67
C ALA A 26 14.44 0.00 -20.87
N PRO A 27 15.58 -0.60 -20.52
CA PRO A 27 15.62 -1.91 -19.85
C PRO A 27 15.18 -1.85 -18.38
N ASP A 28 15.16 -0.66 -17.78
CA ASP A 28 14.84 -0.43 -16.38
C ASP A 28 14.08 0.89 -16.15
N ASP A 29 13.78 1.17 -14.89
CA ASP A 29 13.09 2.38 -14.42
C ASP A 29 14.06 3.52 -14.06
N SER A 30 15.27 3.55 -14.61
CA SER A 30 16.29 4.60 -14.34
C SER A 30 15.87 6.02 -14.75
N TRP A 31 14.73 6.16 -15.43
CA TRP A 31 14.10 7.41 -15.85
C TRP A 31 13.03 7.92 -14.88
N ARG A 32 12.70 7.15 -13.83
CA ARG A 32 11.73 7.53 -12.79
C ARG A 32 12.40 8.31 -11.66
N CYS A 33 11.67 9.28 -11.10
CA CYS A 33 12.10 9.97 -9.88
C CYS A 33 12.04 9.03 -8.68
N GLY A 34 13.13 8.94 -7.90
CA GLY A 34 13.19 8.10 -6.70
C GLY A 34 12.32 8.55 -5.51
N VAL A 35 11.49 9.58 -5.67
CA VAL A 35 10.56 10.08 -4.63
C VAL A 35 9.12 9.92 -5.08
N CYS A 36 8.73 10.52 -6.22
CA CYS A 36 7.35 10.45 -6.70
C CYS A 36 7.08 9.31 -7.70
N MET A 37 8.12 8.58 -8.13
CA MET A 37 8.04 7.47 -9.11
C MET A 37 7.52 7.85 -10.51
N ALA A 38 7.24 9.13 -10.77
CA ALA A 38 6.88 9.65 -12.09
C ALA A 38 8.12 9.82 -12.99
N ALA A 39 7.90 9.95 -14.30
CA ALA A 39 8.96 10.28 -15.25
C ALA A 39 9.65 11.60 -14.87
N ALA A 40 10.97 11.58 -14.69
CA ALA A 40 11.72 12.76 -14.30
C ALA A 40 12.01 13.67 -15.51
N LEU A 41 10.96 14.30 -16.06
CA LEU A 41 11.07 15.20 -17.22
C LEU A 41 11.84 16.50 -16.91
N GLU A 42 11.90 16.85 -15.64
CA GLU A 42 12.73 17.93 -15.11
C GLU A 42 13.62 17.37 -14.00
N PRO A 43 14.69 16.65 -14.36
CA PRO A 43 15.59 16.05 -13.38
C PRO A 43 16.42 17.15 -12.72
N ALA A 44 16.48 17.14 -11.39
CA ALA A 44 17.37 18.00 -10.63
C ALA A 44 18.81 17.49 -10.78
N SER A 45 19.76 18.42 -10.92
CA SER A 45 21.18 18.12 -10.88
C SER A 45 21.56 17.66 -9.46
N THR A 46 22.01 16.41 -9.34
CA THR A 46 22.45 15.83 -8.08
C THR A 46 23.92 15.46 -8.18
N SER A 47 24.73 15.86 -7.19
CA SER A 47 26.15 15.45 -7.14
C SER A 47 26.33 13.97 -6.83
N CYS A 48 25.31 13.33 -6.28
CA CYS A 48 25.30 11.91 -5.95
C CYS A 48 24.85 11.00 -7.12
N GLY A 49 24.42 11.58 -8.24
CA GLY A 49 23.98 10.85 -9.43
C GLY A 49 22.57 10.25 -9.36
N HIS A 50 21.87 10.32 -8.22
CA HIS A 50 20.50 9.83 -8.06
C HIS A 50 19.47 10.72 -8.75
N LEU A 51 18.49 10.10 -9.41
CA LEU A 51 17.47 10.81 -10.18
C LEU A 51 16.31 11.31 -9.30
N LEU A 52 16.20 12.62 -9.17
CA LEU A 52 15.09 13.31 -8.48
C LEU A 52 14.49 14.34 -9.45
N CYS A 53 13.17 14.53 -9.46
CA CYS A 53 12.58 15.64 -10.20
C CYS A 53 12.74 16.96 -9.43
N MET A 54 12.71 18.09 -10.12
CA MET A 54 12.87 19.43 -9.53
C MET A 54 11.94 19.69 -8.34
N LYS A 55 10.68 19.27 -8.43
CA LYS A 55 9.68 19.45 -7.37
C LYS A 55 10.06 18.67 -6.10
N CYS A 56 10.48 17.42 -6.26
CA CYS A 56 10.91 16.59 -5.14
C CYS A 56 12.24 17.07 -4.55
N ALA A 57 13.22 17.42 -5.40
CA ALA A 57 14.52 17.92 -4.95
C ALA A 57 14.41 19.25 -4.20
N ALA A 58 13.50 20.14 -4.59
CA ALA A 58 13.26 21.41 -3.89
C ALA A 58 12.64 21.23 -2.49
N SER A 59 12.07 20.06 -2.20
CA SER A 59 11.36 19.77 -0.95
C SER A 59 12.25 19.14 0.13
N VAL A 60 13.51 18.80 -0.21
CA VAL A 60 14.44 18.11 0.70
C VAL A 60 15.82 18.73 0.62
N SER A 61 16.55 18.74 1.74
CA SER A 61 17.93 19.23 1.82
C SER A 61 18.97 18.15 1.52
N GLU A 62 18.59 16.88 1.64
CA GLU A 62 19.47 15.72 1.48
C GLU A 62 18.82 14.71 0.52
N CYS A 63 19.65 13.97 -0.21
CA CYS A 63 19.19 12.94 -1.13
C CYS A 63 18.50 11.81 -0.37
N PRO A 64 17.22 11.47 -0.64
CA PRO A 64 16.51 10.41 0.08
C PRO A 64 17.11 9.00 -0.10
N ILE A 65 17.96 8.81 -1.11
CA ILE A 65 18.55 7.51 -1.45
C ILE A 65 19.92 7.31 -0.76
N CYS A 66 20.76 8.35 -0.71
CA CYS A 66 22.13 8.24 -0.19
C CYS A 66 22.49 9.23 0.93
N ARG A 67 21.56 10.09 1.33
CA ARG A 67 21.69 11.13 2.37
C ARG A 67 22.74 12.21 2.09
N GLN A 68 23.34 12.25 0.90
CA GLN A 68 24.24 13.33 0.53
C GLN A 68 23.48 14.65 0.39
N ALA A 69 24.05 15.75 0.87
CA ALA A 69 23.48 17.08 0.75
C ALA A 69 23.20 17.44 -0.72
N LEU A 70 22.00 17.95 -0.99
CA LEU A 70 21.61 18.38 -2.33
C LEU A 70 22.08 19.81 -2.55
N GLN A 71 22.63 20.06 -3.74
CA GLN A 71 22.96 21.41 -4.18
C GLN A 71 21.68 22.16 -4.56
N THR A 72 21.79 23.47 -4.78
CA THR A 72 20.67 24.28 -5.27
C THR A 72 20.04 23.63 -6.50
N PRO A 73 18.72 23.40 -6.52
CA PRO A 73 18.08 22.63 -7.57
C PRO A 73 18.16 23.39 -8.89
N ALA A 74 18.94 22.84 -9.83
CA ALA A 74 19.00 23.26 -11.22
C ALA A 74 18.61 22.06 -12.09
N VAL A 75 17.99 22.31 -13.25
CA VAL A 75 17.62 21.23 -14.15
C VAL A 75 18.86 20.67 -14.84
N ASP A 76 19.04 19.36 -14.78
CA ASP A 76 20.06 18.65 -15.55
C ASP A 76 19.58 18.47 -17.00
N GLN A 77 19.99 19.37 -17.88
CA GLN A 77 19.54 19.39 -19.27
C GLN A 77 20.04 18.18 -20.06
N ALA A 78 21.22 17.64 -19.74
CA ALA A 78 21.77 16.45 -20.41
C ALA A 78 20.92 15.23 -20.05
N ARG A 79 20.68 15.01 -18.75
CA ARG A 79 19.84 13.91 -18.29
C ARG A 79 18.39 14.05 -18.75
N ARG A 80 17.86 15.27 -18.85
CA ARG A 80 16.54 15.54 -19.44
C ARG A 80 16.45 15.06 -20.89
N ALA A 81 17.46 15.36 -21.71
CA ALA A 81 17.49 14.95 -23.10
C ALA A 81 17.60 13.42 -23.24
N GLU A 82 18.42 12.78 -22.40
CA GLU A 82 18.53 11.32 -22.34
C GLU A 82 17.19 10.67 -21.98
N ILE A 83 16.54 11.11 -20.89
CA ILE A 83 15.25 10.58 -20.44
C ILE A 83 14.17 10.79 -21.51
N ALA A 84 14.11 11.97 -22.13
CA ALA A 84 13.11 12.29 -23.14
C ALA A 84 13.25 11.48 -24.43
N ALA A 85 14.45 10.95 -24.73
CA ALA A 85 14.71 10.11 -25.89
C ALA A 85 14.33 8.64 -25.69
N LEU A 86 14.05 8.21 -24.45
CA LEU A 86 13.70 6.84 -24.14
C LEU A 86 12.23 6.52 -24.46
N ALA A 87 11.99 5.27 -24.83
CA ALA A 87 10.67 4.66 -24.91
C ALA A 87 10.51 3.60 -23.81
N VAL A 88 9.29 3.41 -23.33
CA VAL A 88 8.96 2.44 -22.28
C VAL A 88 7.74 1.62 -22.69
N LYS A 89 7.73 0.33 -22.35
CA LYS A 89 6.57 -0.55 -22.51
C LYS A 89 5.67 -0.43 -21.28
N CYS A 90 4.41 -0.08 -21.47
CA CYS A 90 3.44 -0.02 -20.38
C CYS A 90 3.21 -1.42 -19.79
N GLY A 91 3.31 -1.56 -18.46
CA GLY A 91 3.08 -2.83 -17.77
C GLY A 91 1.63 -3.31 -17.79
N ASN A 92 0.67 -2.43 -18.11
CA ASN A 92 -0.76 -2.77 -18.12
C ASN A 92 -1.26 -3.19 -19.51
N CYS A 93 -1.05 -2.36 -20.53
CA CYS A 93 -1.57 -2.59 -21.89
C CYS A 93 -0.52 -3.04 -22.90
N GLU A 94 0.74 -3.22 -22.47
CA GLU A 94 1.86 -3.64 -23.31
C GLU A 94 2.23 -2.68 -24.46
N SER A 95 1.59 -1.51 -24.55
CA SER A 95 1.89 -0.51 -25.57
C SER A 95 3.21 0.20 -25.27
N ILE A 96 4.00 0.44 -26.30
CA ILE A 96 5.23 1.22 -26.19
C ILE A 96 4.87 2.70 -26.33
N VAL A 97 5.33 3.53 -25.41
CA VAL A 97 5.11 4.99 -25.39
C VAL A 97 6.43 5.70 -25.06
N ALA A 98 6.54 6.96 -25.46
CA ALA A 98 7.69 7.77 -25.05
C ALA A 98 7.68 7.98 -23.53
N VAL A 99 8.84 8.00 -22.89
CA VAL A 99 8.96 8.30 -21.44
C VAL A 99 8.38 9.68 -21.12
N ALA A 100 8.46 10.64 -22.05
CA ALA A 100 7.84 11.95 -21.91
C ALA A 100 6.31 11.92 -21.68
N SER A 101 5.63 10.84 -22.07
CA SER A 101 4.18 10.71 -22.01
C SER A 101 3.69 9.49 -21.23
N ILE A 102 4.59 8.73 -20.58
CA ILE A 102 4.20 7.51 -19.87
C ILE A 102 3.28 7.79 -18.68
N ASP A 103 3.53 8.83 -17.88
CA ASP A 103 2.69 9.12 -16.71
C ASP A 103 1.23 9.44 -17.14
N ALA A 104 1.07 10.26 -18.17
CA ALA A 104 -0.24 10.58 -18.74
C ALA A 104 -0.91 9.34 -19.38
N HIS A 105 -0.13 8.45 -19.98
CA HIS A 105 -0.62 7.18 -20.48
C HIS A 105 -1.09 6.27 -19.36
N GLU A 106 -0.32 6.11 -18.28
CA GLU A 106 -0.66 5.28 -17.12
C GLU A 106 -1.99 5.73 -16.49
N ASP A 107 -2.19 7.04 -16.30
CA ASP A 107 -3.43 7.61 -15.78
C ASP A 107 -4.67 7.26 -16.63
N GLU A 108 -4.53 7.28 -17.96
CA GLU A 108 -5.62 6.94 -18.88
C GLU A 108 -5.80 5.42 -19.04
N CYS A 109 -4.68 4.69 -19.07
CA CYS A 109 -4.64 3.24 -19.17
C CYS A 109 -5.22 2.56 -17.92
N LEU A 110 -5.12 3.19 -16.74
CA LEU A 110 -5.80 2.74 -15.54
C LEU A 110 -7.33 2.84 -15.66
N LYS A 111 -7.84 3.82 -16.41
CA LYS A 111 -9.29 4.05 -16.59
C LYS A 111 -9.88 3.19 -17.70
N THR A 112 -9.16 3.06 -18.82
CA THR A 112 -9.69 2.47 -20.07
C THR A 112 -8.98 1.19 -20.49
N GLY A 113 -7.81 0.92 -19.92
CA GLY A 113 -7.00 -0.23 -20.27
C GLY A 113 -7.52 -1.56 -19.70
N PRO A 114 -6.91 -2.68 -20.12
CA PRO A 114 -7.23 -3.98 -19.56
C PRO A 114 -6.99 -3.96 -18.06
N LYS A 115 -7.92 -4.50 -17.26
CA LYS A 115 -7.70 -4.64 -15.82
C LYS A 115 -6.58 -5.66 -15.62
N PRO A 116 -5.53 -5.35 -14.82
CA PRO A 116 -4.47 -6.30 -14.57
C PRO A 116 -5.10 -7.57 -14.00
N LYS A 117 -4.94 -8.70 -14.70
CA LYS A 117 -5.37 -9.98 -14.18
C LYS A 117 -4.49 -10.26 -12.98
N PHE A 118 -5.06 -10.22 -11.78
CA PHE A 118 -4.34 -10.58 -10.56
C PHE A 118 -3.84 -12.02 -10.73
N VAL A 119 -2.54 -12.16 -10.95
CA VAL A 119 -1.85 -13.44 -10.87
C VAL A 119 -1.17 -13.43 -9.50
N PRO A 120 -1.66 -14.22 -8.53
CA PRO A 120 -1.02 -14.32 -7.23
C PRO A 120 0.46 -14.65 -7.42
N CYS A 121 1.36 -13.80 -6.89
CA CYS A 121 2.81 -13.99 -6.93
C CYS A 121 3.21 -15.38 -6.38
N LYS A 122 2.41 -15.91 -5.44
CA LYS A 122 2.42 -17.28 -4.94
C LYS A 122 0.99 -17.67 -4.57
N GLN A 123 0.67 -18.97 -4.58
CA GLN A 123 -0.53 -19.47 -3.90
C GLN A 123 -0.46 -19.03 -2.43
N THR A 124 -1.58 -18.58 -1.86
CA THR A 124 -1.59 -18.15 -0.45
C THR A 124 -1.01 -19.26 0.43
N SER A 125 0.05 -18.94 1.17
CA SER A 125 0.66 -19.86 2.14
C SER A 125 -0.14 -19.94 3.44
N GLN A 126 -1.31 -19.30 3.50
CA GLN A 126 -2.23 -19.48 4.62
C GLN A 126 -2.71 -20.94 4.59
N ASN A 127 -2.19 -21.74 5.51
CA ASN A 127 -2.68 -23.08 5.76
C ASN A 127 -4.18 -22.96 6.14
N PRO A 128 -5.11 -23.61 5.39
CA PRO A 128 -6.55 -23.57 5.67
C PRO A 128 -6.94 -24.03 7.09
N GLU A 129 -6.06 -24.74 7.78
CA GLU A 129 -6.26 -25.16 9.18
C GLU A 129 -6.19 -24.00 10.18
N PHE A 130 -5.60 -22.86 9.80
CA PHE A 130 -5.55 -21.70 10.68
C PHE A 130 -6.86 -20.93 10.62
N VAL A 131 -7.56 -20.90 11.76
CA VAL A 131 -8.75 -20.07 11.99
C VAL A 131 -8.43 -18.62 11.64
N ASN A 132 -9.30 -17.97 10.86
CA ASN A 132 -9.15 -16.55 10.55
C ASN A 132 -9.27 -15.70 11.82
N ARG A 133 -8.21 -14.96 12.15
CA ARG A 133 -8.13 -14.07 13.32
C ARG A 133 -7.98 -12.59 12.94
N SER A 134 -7.97 -12.28 11.65
CA SER A 134 -7.63 -10.93 11.15
C SER A 134 -8.81 -10.23 10.50
N THR A 135 -9.75 -10.98 9.93
CA THR A 135 -10.95 -10.41 9.31
C THR A 135 -12.21 -11.13 9.73
N PHE A 136 -13.25 -10.35 10.00
CA PHE A 136 -14.51 -10.79 10.59
C PHE A 136 -15.70 -10.35 9.75
N SER A 137 -16.82 -11.03 9.93
CA SER A 137 -18.11 -10.67 9.32
C SER A 137 -19.05 -10.13 10.39
N CYS A 138 -19.82 -9.10 10.05
CA CYS A 138 -20.84 -8.58 10.95
C CYS A 138 -21.95 -9.63 11.12
N PRO A 139 -22.37 -9.99 12.35
CA PRO A 139 -23.45 -10.94 12.55
C PRO A 139 -24.84 -10.32 12.32
N LEU A 140 -24.92 -8.99 12.18
CA LEU A 140 -26.19 -8.26 12.03
C LEU A 140 -26.47 -7.80 10.59
N CYS A 141 -25.48 -7.87 9.69
CA CYS A 141 -25.65 -7.49 8.28
C CYS A 141 -24.61 -8.16 7.37
N ASP A 142 -24.76 -8.02 6.05
CA ASP A 142 -23.90 -8.66 5.05
C ASP A 142 -22.48 -8.04 4.91
N THR A 143 -22.06 -7.18 5.83
CA THR A 143 -20.73 -6.58 5.78
C THR A 143 -19.67 -7.60 6.24
N LYS A 144 -18.74 -7.94 5.35
CA LYS A 144 -17.68 -8.94 5.57
C LYS A 144 -16.28 -8.29 5.48
N ASN A 145 -15.25 -9.05 5.85
CA ASN A 145 -13.84 -8.67 5.75
C ASN A 145 -13.46 -7.43 6.59
N LEU A 146 -14.09 -7.27 7.76
CA LEU A 146 -13.81 -6.18 8.68
C LEU A 146 -12.64 -6.58 9.60
N THR A 147 -11.64 -5.70 9.76
CA THR A 147 -10.65 -5.87 10.85
C THR A 147 -11.36 -5.77 12.21
N CYS A 148 -10.69 -6.20 13.28
CA CYS A 148 -11.24 -6.07 14.64
C CYS A 148 -11.69 -4.62 14.93
N GLU A 149 -10.81 -3.65 14.66
CA GLU A 149 -11.11 -2.22 14.79
C GLU A 149 -12.28 -1.78 13.89
N ALA A 150 -12.26 -2.16 12.61
CA ALA A 150 -13.31 -1.79 11.67
C ALA A 150 -14.67 -2.41 12.05
N LEU A 151 -14.69 -3.60 12.65
CA LEU A 151 -15.89 -4.25 13.16
C LEU A 151 -16.48 -3.49 14.35
N VAL A 152 -15.64 -3.09 15.31
CA VAL A 152 -16.08 -2.27 16.46
C VAL A 152 -16.68 -0.95 15.99
N ARG A 153 -15.98 -0.24 15.10
CA ARG A 153 -16.45 1.02 14.54
C ARG A 153 -17.76 0.83 13.77
N HIS A 154 -17.83 -0.19 12.91
CA HIS A 154 -19.03 -0.54 12.14
C HIS A 154 -20.24 -0.84 13.05
N ALA A 155 -20.04 -1.62 14.12
CA ALA A 155 -21.10 -1.97 15.06
C ALA A 155 -21.69 -0.72 15.73
N VAL A 156 -20.85 0.21 16.17
CA VAL A 156 -21.29 1.46 16.80
C VAL A 156 -21.99 2.38 15.80
N GLU A 157 -21.47 2.51 14.57
CA GLU A 157 -22.05 3.41 13.56
C GLU A 157 -23.39 2.89 13.00
N LYS A 158 -23.48 1.60 12.69
CA LYS A 158 -24.62 1.03 11.96
C LYS A 158 -25.65 0.31 12.83
N HIS A 159 -25.27 -0.09 14.04
CA HIS A 159 -26.12 -0.90 14.93
C HIS A 159 -26.25 -0.33 16.35
N SER A 160 -25.97 0.96 16.55
CA SER A 160 -26.09 1.64 17.88
C SER A 160 -27.50 1.68 18.45
N HIS A 161 -28.53 1.54 17.61
CA HIS A 161 -29.92 1.57 18.04
C HIS A 161 -30.45 0.16 18.29
N GLY A 162 -30.87 -0.11 19.52
CA GLY A 162 -31.46 -1.38 19.95
C GLY A 162 -30.49 -2.35 20.63
N THR A 163 -31.04 -3.39 21.24
CA THR A 163 -30.26 -4.52 21.79
C THR A 163 -30.17 -5.61 20.74
N HIS A 164 -28.95 -5.91 20.30
CA HIS A 164 -28.70 -6.94 19.29
C HIS A 164 -28.03 -8.14 19.94
N GLU A 165 -28.70 -9.29 19.86
CA GLU A 165 -28.16 -10.55 20.35
C GLU A 165 -27.38 -11.24 19.25
N ALA A 166 -26.09 -11.51 19.48
CA ALA A 166 -25.26 -12.22 18.50
C ALA A 166 -24.05 -12.89 19.16
N VAL A 167 -23.57 -13.95 18.51
CA VAL A 167 -22.28 -14.56 18.82
C VAL A 167 -21.17 -13.63 18.28
N CYS A 168 -20.19 -13.30 19.12
CA CYS A 168 -19.11 -12.40 18.71
C CYS A 168 -18.09 -13.15 17.83
N PRO A 169 -17.91 -12.75 16.54
CA PRO A 169 -16.99 -13.44 15.64
C PRO A 169 -15.53 -13.34 16.09
N VAL A 170 -15.17 -12.27 16.82
CA VAL A 170 -13.82 -12.10 17.38
C VAL A 170 -13.57 -13.09 18.51
N CYS A 171 -14.55 -13.28 19.41
CA CYS A 171 -14.44 -14.26 20.49
C CYS A 171 -14.36 -15.70 19.98
N VAL A 172 -15.14 -16.06 18.96
CA VAL A 172 -15.12 -17.42 18.39
C VAL A 172 -13.80 -17.74 17.70
N SER A 173 -13.10 -16.74 17.17
CA SER A 173 -11.75 -16.93 16.61
C SER A 173 -10.67 -17.20 17.68
N MET A 174 -11.00 -17.05 18.97
CA MET A 174 -10.08 -17.37 20.08
C MET A 174 -10.08 -18.88 20.37
N PRO A 175 -8.93 -19.46 20.78
CA PRO A 175 -8.86 -20.87 21.18
C PRO A 175 -9.80 -21.25 22.33
N TRP A 176 -10.13 -20.28 23.18
CA TRP A 176 -11.07 -20.40 24.30
C TRP A 176 -12.46 -19.82 24.00
N GLY A 177 -12.75 -19.52 22.74
CA GLY A 177 -14.05 -19.00 22.30
C GLY A 177 -15.12 -20.08 22.27
N ASP A 178 -16.35 -19.73 22.68
CA ASP A 178 -17.52 -20.61 22.60
C ASP A 178 -18.43 -20.19 21.43
N PRO A 179 -18.57 -21.00 20.37
CA PRO A 179 -19.47 -20.73 19.25
C PRO A 179 -20.95 -20.62 19.62
N SER A 180 -21.35 -21.17 20.76
CA SER A 180 -22.74 -21.14 21.25
C SER A 180 -23.04 -19.95 22.16
N TYR A 181 -22.02 -19.19 22.57
CA TYR A 181 -22.18 -18.07 23.47
C TYR A 181 -22.75 -16.84 22.74
N VAL A 182 -24.04 -16.57 22.98
CA VAL A 182 -24.74 -15.39 22.46
C VAL A 182 -24.62 -14.24 23.46
N SER A 183 -24.05 -13.12 23.01
CA SER A 183 -24.02 -11.88 23.81
C SER A 183 -25.36 -11.16 23.70
N LEU A 184 -25.99 -10.84 24.84
CA LEU A 184 -27.29 -10.13 24.90
C LEU A 184 -27.25 -8.71 24.32
N ASN A 185 -26.09 -8.07 24.37
CA ASN A 185 -25.82 -6.78 23.72
C ASN A 185 -24.47 -6.85 23.02
N TRP A 186 -24.48 -7.42 21.83
CA TRP A 186 -23.28 -7.66 21.03
C TRP A 186 -22.53 -6.36 20.71
N VAL A 187 -23.25 -5.28 20.38
CA VAL A 187 -22.64 -3.98 20.02
C VAL A 187 -21.84 -3.40 21.19
N GLU A 188 -22.40 -3.46 22.39
CA GLU A 188 -21.69 -3.01 23.60
C GLU A 188 -20.52 -3.93 23.94
N HIS A 189 -20.71 -5.25 23.79
CA HIS A 189 -19.67 -6.24 24.02
C HIS A 189 -18.44 -5.97 23.13
N VAL A 190 -18.61 -5.82 21.82
CA VAL A 190 -17.48 -5.57 20.91
C VAL A 190 -16.82 -4.23 21.20
N ARG A 191 -17.61 -3.20 21.52
CA ARG A 191 -17.08 -1.88 21.90
C ARG A 191 -16.23 -1.92 23.15
N MET A 192 -16.65 -2.67 24.18
CA MET A 192 -15.94 -2.69 25.46
C MET A 192 -14.78 -3.68 25.49
N ARG A 193 -14.93 -4.83 24.82
CA ARG A 193 -13.96 -5.95 24.90
C ARG A 193 -12.96 -6.00 23.76
N HIS A 194 -13.28 -5.39 22.62
CA HIS A 194 -12.45 -5.42 21.41
C HIS A 194 -12.01 -4.04 20.92
N LYS A 195 -12.15 -2.99 21.75
CA LYS A 195 -11.57 -1.67 21.49
C LYS A 195 -10.04 -1.71 21.27
N PHE A 196 -9.38 -2.70 21.85
CA PHE A 196 -7.93 -2.87 21.75
C PHE A 196 -7.60 -4.16 20.99
N GLU A 197 -6.60 -4.08 20.11
CA GLU A 197 -6.12 -5.22 19.34
C GLU A 197 -5.34 -6.16 20.27
N TYR A 198 -5.97 -7.27 20.67
CA TYR A 198 -5.37 -8.28 21.56
C TYR A 198 -4.16 -8.97 20.92
N ASP A 199 -4.08 -9.00 19.58
CA ASP A 199 -2.95 -9.57 18.82
C ASP A 199 -1.61 -8.89 19.10
N SER A 200 -1.63 -7.64 19.58
CA SER A 200 -0.41 -6.93 19.99
C SER A 200 0.15 -7.36 21.35
N TYR A 201 -0.65 -8.05 22.18
CA TYR A 201 -0.30 -8.38 23.57
C TYR A 201 -0.22 -9.88 23.86
N ALA A 202 -0.83 -10.74 23.03
CA ALA A 202 -0.81 -12.18 23.23
C ALA A 202 -0.15 -12.88 22.05
N ASP A 203 1.03 -13.46 22.30
CA ASP A 203 1.66 -14.37 21.36
C ASP A 203 0.92 -15.72 21.38
N TYR A 204 -0.02 -15.87 20.45
CA TYR A 204 -0.80 -17.09 20.32
C TYR A 204 -0.04 -18.23 19.64
N THR A 205 1.12 -17.95 19.02
CA THR A 205 1.90 -18.98 18.32
C THR A 205 2.46 -20.00 19.30
N ALA A 206 2.67 -19.59 20.55
CA ALA A 206 3.14 -20.44 21.63
C ALA A 206 2.17 -21.61 21.95
N MET A 207 0.85 -21.42 21.76
CA MET A 207 -0.16 -22.47 22.01
C MET A 207 -0.37 -23.39 20.80
N THR A 208 -0.23 -22.88 19.57
CA THR A 208 -0.36 -23.69 18.35
C THR A 208 0.82 -24.62 18.12
N ASP A 209 1.97 -24.32 18.73
CA ASP A 209 3.18 -25.15 18.72
C ASP A 209 3.12 -26.37 19.66
N GLY A 210 2.01 -26.57 20.40
CA GLY A 210 1.86 -27.70 21.33
C GLY A 210 2.79 -27.64 22.54
N LYS A 211 3.42 -26.50 22.80
CA LYS A 211 4.27 -26.27 23.98
C LYS A 211 3.37 -26.04 25.19
N SER A 212 3.60 -26.78 26.27
CA SER A 212 2.87 -26.56 27.53
C SER A 212 3.26 -25.22 28.17
N GLU A 213 2.39 -24.69 29.03
CA GLU A 213 2.64 -23.44 29.76
C GLU A 213 3.99 -23.49 30.52
N ASP A 214 4.33 -24.64 31.10
CA ASP A 214 5.61 -24.88 31.78
C ASP A 214 6.82 -24.74 30.84
N GLN A 215 6.72 -25.21 29.60
CA GLN A 215 7.80 -25.09 28.62
C GLN A 215 8.02 -23.64 28.20
N ILE A 216 6.95 -22.87 28.07
CA ILE A 216 7.01 -21.44 27.74
C ILE A 216 7.64 -20.67 28.91
N LEU A 217 7.23 -20.97 30.15
CA LEU A 217 7.78 -20.34 31.35
C LEU A 217 9.28 -20.64 31.52
N GLN A 218 9.70 -21.89 31.32
CA GLN A 218 11.11 -22.26 31.39
C GLN A 218 11.97 -21.53 30.35
N GLU A 219 11.45 -21.34 29.14
CA GLU A 219 12.18 -20.66 28.07
C GLU A 219 12.36 -19.16 28.34
N VAL A 220 11.33 -18.47 28.82
CA VAL A 220 11.42 -17.06 29.21
C VAL A 220 12.41 -16.86 30.36
N LEU A 221 12.40 -17.77 31.35
CA LEU A 221 13.37 -17.76 32.45
C LEU A 221 14.80 -17.98 31.95
N ARG A 222 15.00 -18.91 31.00
CA ARG A 222 16.31 -19.17 30.38
C ARG A 222 16.84 -17.94 29.63
N GLN A 223 16.01 -17.31 28.80
CA GLN A 223 16.38 -16.12 28.05
C GLN A 223 16.72 -14.93 28.97
N SER A 224 16.04 -14.82 30.12
CA SER A 224 16.34 -13.80 31.12
C SER A 224 17.70 -14.02 31.81
N MET A 225 18.12 -15.29 31.99
CA MET A 225 19.44 -15.61 32.53
C MET A 225 20.57 -15.43 31.51
N GLU A 226 20.29 -15.49 30.21
CA GLU A 226 21.28 -15.30 29.15
C GLU A 226 21.50 -13.82 28.78
N GLN A 227 20.58 -12.94 29.18
CA GLN A 227 20.66 -11.49 28.97
C GLN A 227 21.21 -10.72 30.19
N SER A 228 21.61 -11.41 31.26
CA SER A 228 22.30 -10.87 32.44
C SER A 228 23.80 -11.12 32.41
#